data_AF-A0A932HW45-F1
#
_entry.id   AF-A0A932HW45-F1
#
_cell.length_a   1.000
_cell.length_b   1.000
_cell.length_c   1.000
_cell.angle_alpha   90.00
_cell.angle_beta   90.00
_cell.angle_gamma   90.00
#
_symmetry.space_group_name_H-M   'P 1'
#
loop_
_entity.id
_entity.type
_entity.pdbx_description
1 polymer ?
#
loop_
_entity_poly.entity_id
_entity_poly.type
_entity_poly.pdbx_seq_one_letter_code
_entity_poly.pdbx_strand_id
1 'polypeptide(L)'
;MTDITPIQPSGAPGRPDPAHGTHPAGQPDGSFAKFLEEAARTGGAGALGAPAAGQGVPISPAPYIGPIESGAGTPIRELGRQFLALAEQFQARLADPKSTLRDIAPLVRDLEAHRDRLAGELQSLPAEDPGRGLLEEMAALISSESVKFHRGDYI
;
A
#
# COMPACT_ATOMS: atom_id res chain seq x y z
N MET A 1 -26.58 42.69 -43.04
CA MET A 1 -26.42 43.30 -41.71
C MET A 1 -27.33 42.50 -40.80
N THR A 2 -26.77 41.49 -40.13
CA THR A 2 -27.53 40.47 -39.39
C THR A 2 -27.41 40.80 -37.91
N ASP A 3 -28.56 41.04 -37.27
CA ASP A 3 -28.71 41.49 -35.89
C ASP A 3 -28.43 40.35 -34.91
N ILE A 4 -27.51 40.56 -33.97
CA ILE A 4 -27.07 39.57 -32.97
C ILE A 4 -27.87 39.81 -31.69
N THR A 5 -28.74 38.87 -31.36
CA THR A 5 -29.47 38.86 -30.09
C THR A 5 -28.53 38.48 -28.93
N PRO A 6 -28.45 39.27 -27.84
CA PRO A 6 -27.58 38.95 -26.71
C PRO A 6 -28.21 37.89 -25.78
N ILE A 7 -27.43 36.84 -25.50
CA ILE A 7 -27.71 35.83 -24.49
C ILE A 7 -27.37 36.39 -23.10
N GLN A 8 -28.38 36.50 -22.22
CA GLN A 8 -28.20 36.82 -20.80
C GLN A 8 -27.66 35.59 -20.03
N PRO A 9 -26.70 35.76 -19.11
CA PRO A 9 -26.32 34.71 -18.18
C PRO A 9 -27.28 34.70 -16.98
N SER A 10 -28.21 33.73 -16.93
CA SER A 10 -28.97 33.43 -15.71
C SER A 10 -28.06 32.79 -14.67
N GLY A 11 -27.52 33.63 -13.78
CA GLY A 11 -27.09 33.18 -12.46
C GLY A 11 -28.30 32.96 -11.57
N ALA A 12 -28.48 31.73 -11.09
CA ALA A 12 -29.27 31.45 -9.90
C ALA A 12 -28.56 30.35 -9.09
N PRO A 13 -28.24 30.60 -7.80
CA PRO A 13 -27.56 29.64 -6.93
C PRO A 13 -28.50 28.49 -6.56
N GLY A 14 -28.00 27.26 -6.66
CA GLY A 14 -28.70 26.07 -6.21
C GLY A 14 -29.03 26.14 -4.72
N ARG A 15 -30.32 26.14 -4.42
CA ARG A 15 -30.91 25.99 -3.10
C ARG A 15 -30.94 24.50 -2.74
N PRO A 16 -30.40 24.06 -1.60
CA PRO A 16 -30.62 22.70 -1.10
C PRO A 16 -32.00 22.62 -0.40
N ASP A 17 -32.84 21.67 -0.82
CA ASP A 17 -34.04 21.20 -0.10
C ASP A 17 -33.86 19.68 0.19
N PRO A 18 -34.64 19.07 1.09
CA PRO A 18 -34.19 18.51 2.36
C PRO A 18 -34.42 16.98 2.35
N ALA A 19 -34.27 16.34 3.52
CA ALA A 19 -34.56 14.93 3.78
C ALA A 19 -33.40 13.95 3.48
N HIS A 20 -32.47 13.89 4.44
CA HIS A 20 -32.09 12.59 5.00
C HIS A 20 -32.10 12.68 6.52
N GLY A 21 -32.56 11.58 7.12
CA GLY A 21 -33.07 11.47 8.49
C GLY A 21 -32.23 12.12 9.58
N THR A 22 -32.97 12.74 10.50
CA THR A 22 -32.52 13.10 11.83
C THR A 22 -32.28 11.83 12.67
N HIS A 23 -31.19 11.89 13.46
CA HIS A 23 -30.82 11.09 14.65
C HIS A 23 -29.86 9.89 14.49
N PRO A 24 -28.95 9.66 15.46
CA PRO A 24 -28.34 10.64 16.37
C PRO A 24 -26.81 10.52 16.48
N ALA A 25 -26.22 11.57 17.05
CA ALA A 25 -24.88 11.56 17.60
C ALA A 25 -24.63 10.29 18.43
N GLY A 26 -23.54 9.59 18.13
CA GLY A 26 -23.11 8.38 18.81
C GLY A 26 -22.94 8.63 20.30
N GLN A 27 -23.95 8.27 21.06
CA GLN A 27 -23.86 7.99 22.48
C GLN A 27 -23.01 6.70 22.62
N PRO A 28 -21.99 6.66 23.48
CA PRO A 28 -21.18 5.46 23.68
C PRO A 28 -21.99 4.43 24.50
N ASP A 29 -22.98 3.82 23.85
CA ASP A 29 -23.78 2.74 24.40
C ASP A 29 -22.93 1.48 24.48
N GLY A 30 -22.38 1.18 25.67
CA GLY A 30 -22.17 -0.14 26.29
C GLY A 30 -21.52 -1.28 25.49
N SER A 31 -21.15 -1.05 24.24
CA SER A 31 -20.79 -2.07 23.25
C SER A 31 -19.35 -2.48 23.46
N PHE A 32 -18.49 -1.49 23.75
CA PHE A 32 -17.10 -1.74 24.13
C PHE A 32 -16.99 -2.57 25.42
N ALA A 33 -17.84 -2.29 26.42
CA ALA A 33 -17.88 -3.07 27.66
C ALA A 33 -18.28 -4.53 27.41
N LYS A 34 -19.22 -4.77 26.49
CA LYS A 34 -19.58 -6.13 26.06
C LYS A 34 -18.43 -6.83 25.34
N PHE A 35 -17.71 -6.14 24.44
CA PHE A 35 -16.54 -6.72 23.78
C PHE A 35 -15.40 -7.04 24.75
N LEU A 36 -15.18 -6.19 25.76
CA LEU A 36 -14.22 -6.46 26.84
C LEU A 36 -14.63 -7.67 27.70
N GLU A 37 -15.92 -7.79 28.01
CA GLU A 37 -16.42 -8.93 28.80
C GLU A 37 -16.42 -10.24 27.98
N GLU A 38 -16.72 -10.17 26.69
CA GLU A 38 -16.60 -11.29 25.74
C GLU A 38 -15.14 -11.76 25.63
N ALA A 39 -14.19 -10.83 25.54
CA ALA A 39 -12.76 -11.12 25.51
C ALA A 39 -12.25 -11.71 26.83
N ALA A 40 -12.73 -11.21 27.98
CA ALA A 40 -12.38 -11.74 29.29
C ALA A 40 -12.92 -13.15 29.51
N ARG A 41 -14.13 -13.45 29.01
CA ARG A 41 -14.74 -14.78 29.11
C ARG A 41 -14.09 -15.79 28.17
N THR A 42 -13.61 -15.33 27.01
CA THR A 42 -12.87 -16.17 26.04
C THR A 42 -11.40 -16.36 26.44
N GLY A 43 -10.84 -15.46 27.24
CA GLY A 43 -9.48 -15.54 27.80
C GLY A 43 -9.32 -16.47 29.01
N GLY A 44 -10.37 -17.18 29.42
CA GLY A 44 -10.41 -18.06 30.59
C GLY A 44 -9.86 -19.47 30.35
N ALA A 45 -8.65 -19.60 29.82
CA ALA A 45 -7.85 -20.83 29.90
C ALA A 45 -6.37 -20.48 30.10
N GLY A 46 -6.09 -19.81 31.21
CA GLY A 46 -4.75 -19.48 31.66
C GLY A 46 -4.84 -18.84 33.03
N ALA A 47 -4.78 -19.65 34.08
CA ALA A 47 -4.73 -19.17 35.45
C ALA A 47 -3.51 -18.26 35.64
N LEU A 48 -3.73 -16.95 35.71
CA LEU A 48 -2.73 -15.97 36.09
C LEU A 48 -2.66 -15.92 37.62
N GLY A 49 -1.83 -16.81 38.18
CA GLY A 49 -1.24 -16.61 39.50
C GLY A 49 -0.34 -15.37 39.49
N ALA A 50 -0.23 -14.71 40.65
CA ALA A 50 0.58 -13.52 40.88
C ALA A 50 2.02 -13.65 40.35
N PRO A 51 2.68 -12.55 39.94
CA PRO A 51 4.01 -12.61 39.35
C PRO A 51 5.03 -13.00 40.42
N ALA A 52 5.46 -14.25 40.42
CA ALA A 52 6.70 -14.66 41.04
C ALA A 52 7.86 -14.19 40.16
N ALA A 53 8.83 -13.52 40.78
CA ALA A 53 10.02 -13.03 40.13
C ALA A 53 10.79 -14.16 39.43
N GLY A 54 11.13 -13.93 38.16
CA GLY A 54 12.22 -14.60 37.46
C GLY A 54 11.90 -15.97 36.86
N GLN A 55 11.11 -16.01 35.79
CA GLN A 55 11.18 -17.09 34.80
C GLN A 55 10.99 -16.50 33.41
N GLY A 56 11.95 -16.78 32.52
CA GLY A 56 11.99 -16.24 31.15
C GLY A 56 10.72 -16.57 30.37
N VAL A 57 10.37 -15.66 29.46
CA VAL A 57 9.25 -15.84 28.52
C VAL A 57 9.45 -17.17 27.79
N PRO A 58 8.50 -18.12 27.87
CA PRO A 58 8.56 -19.31 27.03
C PRO A 58 8.45 -18.84 25.58
N ILE A 59 9.48 -19.10 24.79
CA ILE A 59 9.49 -18.83 23.36
C ILE A 59 8.49 -19.82 22.76
N SER A 60 7.26 -19.38 22.51
CA SER A 60 6.32 -20.19 21.73
C SER A 60 6.93 -20.44 20.35
N PRO A 61 7.00 -21.70 19.87
CA PRO A 61 7.49 -21.97 18.53
C PRO A 61 6.65 -21.18 17.55
N ALA A 62 7.31 -20.46 16.64
CA ALA A 62 6.64 -19.76 15.56
C ALA A 62 5.72 -20.76 14.84
N PRO A 63 4.46 -20.39 14.53
CA PRO A 63 3.55 -21.28 13.83
C PRO A 63 4.24 -21.75 12.55
N TYR A 64 4.33 -23.07 12.37
CA TYR A 64 4.91 -23.69 11.20
C TYR A 64 4.03 -23.33 10.00
N ILE A 65 4.46 -22.32 9.25
CA ILE A 65 3.94 -22.04 7.92
C ILE A 65 4.41 -23.23 7.08
N GLY A 66 3.47 -24.02 6.58
CA GLY A 66 3.75 -25.29 5.91
C GLY A 66 4.72 -25.16 4.73
N PRO A 67 5.05 -26.29 4.06
CA PRO A 67 5.91 -26.27 2.88
C PRO A 67 5.37 -25.26 1.87
N ILE A 68 6.20 -24.30 1.49
CA ILE A 68 5.84 -23.35 0.43
C ILE A 68 5.89 -24.13 -0.87
N GLU A 69 4.73 -24.60 -1.33
CA GLU A 69 4.61 -25.30 -2.60
C GLU A 69 5.09 -24.35 -3.70
N SER A 70 6.26 -24.64 -4.28
CA SER A 70 6.82 -23.87 -5.40
C SER A 70 6.02 -24.16 -6.67
N GLY A 71 4.76 -23.74 -6.71
CA GLY A 71 3.93 -23.76 -7.90
C GLY A 71 4.13 -22.47 -8.68
N ALA A 72 4.58 -22.57 -9.94
CA ALA A 72 4.53 -21.54 -11.00
C ALA A 72 5.02 -20.10 -10.68
N GLY A 73 5.58 -19.83 -9.49
CA GLY A 73 5.97 -18.50 -9.01
C GLY A 73 7.42 -18.10 -9.29
N THR A 74 8.17 -18.91 -10.05
CA THR A 74 9.53 -18.60 -10.50
C THR A 74 9.67 -17.24 -11.19
N PRO A 75 8.78 -16.82 -12.13
CA PRO A 75 8.90 -15.53 -12.79
C PRO A 75 8.65 -14.36 -11.83
N ILE A 76 7.63 -14.46 -10.96
CA ILE A 76 7.31 -13.42 -9.98
C ILE A 76 8.45 -13.23 -8.98
N ARG A 77 9.02 -14.35 -8.48
CA ARG A 77 10.17 -14.33 -7.56
C ARG A 77 11.42 -13.77 -8.21
N GLU A 78 11.61 -14.01 -9.50
CA GLU A 78 12.72 -13.44 -10.26
C GLU A 78 12.53 -11.94 -10.48
N LEU A 79 11.33 -11.51 -10.90
CA LEU A 79 11.00 -10.10 -11.09
C LEU A 79 11.09 -9.30 -9.80
N GLY A 80 10.64 -9.86 -8.67
CA GLY A 80 10.77 -9.22 -7.36
C GLY A 80 12.23 -9.06 -6.91
N ARG A 81 13.09 -10.05 -7.18
CA ARG A 81 14.52 -9.95 -6.86
C ARG A 81 15.23 -8.91 -7.73
N GLN A 82 14.91 -8.88 -9.02
CA GLN A 82 15.46 -7.88 -9.95
C GLN A 82 15.02 -6.46 -9.55
N PHE A 83 13.75 -6.30 -9.19
CA PHE A 83 13.23 -5.04 -8.68
C PHE A 83 13.99 -4.59 -7.41
N LEU A 84 14.14 -5.47 -6.42
CA LEU A 84 14.81 -5.13 -5.18
C LEU A 84 16.27 -4.70 -5.44
N ALA A 85 16.99 -5.44 -6.28
CA ALA A 85 18.37 -5.11 -6.62
C ALA A 85 18.52 -3.75 -7.34
N LEU A 86 17.55 -3.39 -8.19
CA LEU A 86 17.52 -2.07 -8.85
C LEU A 86 17.17 -0.96 -7.86
N ALA A 87 16.17 -1.17 -7.01
CA ALA A 87 15.75 -0.22 -6.00
C ALA A 87 16.87 0.06 -4.98
N GLU A 88 17.57 -0.98 -4.52
CA GLU A 88 18.73 -0.84 -3.63
C GLU A 88 19.86 -0.05 -4.27
N GLN A 89 20.19 -0.33 -5.54
CA GLN A 89 21.21 0.42 -6.27
C GLN A 89 20.81 1.88 -6.48
N PHE A 90 19.55 2.13 -6.84
CA PHE A 90 19.01 3.47 -7.00
C PHE A 90 19.12 4.28 -5.69
N GLN A 91 18.67 3.69 -4.57
CA GLN A 91 18.76 4.31 -3.24
C GLN A 91 20.21 4.53 -2.80
N ALA A 92 21.10 3.56 -3.03
CA ALA A 92 22.53 3.70 -2.70
C ALA A 92 23.20 4.85 -3.48
N ARG A 93 22.83 5.04 -4.76
CA ARG A 93 23.34 6.16 -5.56
C ARG A 93 22.74 7.49 -5.15
N LEU A 94 21.47 7.54 -4.77
CA LEU A 94 20.86 8.75 -4.22
C LEU A 94 21.47 9.17 -2.88
N ALA A 95 21.86 8.19 -2.05
CA ALA A 95 22.50 8.47 -0.76
C ALA A 95 23.96 8.92 -0.89
N ASP A 96 24.59 8.75 -2.06
CA ASP A 96 25.97 9.16 -2.30
C ASP A 96 26.04 10.64 -2.71
N PRO A 97 26.61 11.54 -1.88
CA PRO A 97 26.71 12.96 -2.19
C PRO A 97 27.64 13.28 -3.37
N LYS A 98 28.39 12.30 -3.88
CA LYS A 98 29.25 12.45 -5.07
C LYS A 98 28.56 12.01 -6.36
N SER A 99 27.44 11.31 -6.28
CA SER A 99 26.69 10.84 -7.44
C SER A 99 25.85 11.99 -8.00
N THR A 100 25.94 12.26 -9.30
CA THR A 100 25.11 13.29 -9.92
C THR A 100 23.82 12.69 -10.43
N LEU A 101 22.76 13.50 -10.59
CA LEU A 101 21.53 13.02 -11.23
C LEU A 101 21.77 12.45 -12.63
N ARG A 102 22.79 12.92 -13.36
CA ARG A 102 23.11 12.35 -14.69
C ARG A 102 23.64 10.92 -14.58
N ASP A 103 24.32 10.58 -13.48
CA ASP A 103 24.79 9.22 -13.20
C ASP A 103 23.65 8.30 -12.76
N ILE A 104 22.59 8.85 -12.18
CA ILE A 104 21.41 8.11 -11.69
C ILE A 104 20.36 7.93 -12.79
N ALA A 105 20.29 8.83 -13.77
CA ALA A 105 19.36 8.76 -14.91
C ALA A 105 19.30 7.40 -15.63
N PRO A 106 20.41 6.68 -15.91
CA PRO A 106 20.33 5.35 -16.51
C PRO A 106 19.62 4.33 -15.60
N LEU A 107 19.84 4.38 -14.28
CA LEU A 107 19.16 3.49 -13.32
C LEU A 107 17.64 3.72 -13.28
N VAL A 108 17.21 4.98 -13.44
CA VAL A 108 15.79 5.31 -13.52
C VAL A 108 15.15 4.73 -14.78
N ARG A 109 15.85 4.77 -15.91
CA ARG A 109 15.38 4.12 -17.14
C ARG A 109 15.28 2.60 -16.98
N ASP A 110 16.22 1.99 -16.28
CA ASP A 110 16.18 0.55 -15.99
C ASP A 110 14.98 0.19 -15.09
N LEU A 111 14.68 1.04 -14.10
CA LEU A 111 13.47 0.90 -13.28
C LEU A 111 12.20 1.02 -14.13
N GLU A 112 12.09 2.04 -14.99
CA GLU A 112 10.94 2.22 -15.89
C GLU A 112 10.75 1.02 -16.84
N ALA A 113 11.83 0.51 -17.42
CA ALA A 113 11.79 -0.70 -18.25
C ALA A 113 11.32 -1.92 -17.44
N HIS A 114 11.75 -2.04 -16.18
CA HIS A 114 11.30 -3.11 -15.29
C HIS A 114 9.80 -2.97 -14.94
N ARG A 115 9.29 -1.75 -14.78
CA ARG A 115 7.85 -1.49 -14.62
C ARG A 115 7.05 -1.96 -15.83
N ASP A 116 7.53 -1.69 -17.04
CA ASP A 116 6.83 -2.12 -18.25
C ASP A 116 6.79 -3.65 -18.38
N ARG A 117 7.88 -4.32 -17.97
CA ARG A 117 7.93 -5.78 -17.86
C ARG A 117 6.96 -6.31 -16.79
N LEU A 118 6.91 -5.67 -15.62
CA LEU A 118 5.95 -5.99 -14.55
C LEU A 118 4.51 -5.89 -15.06
N ALA A 119 4.18 -4.83 -15.81
CA ALA A 119 2.85 -4.64 -16.39
C ALA A 119 2.47 -5.73 -17.40
N GLY A 120 3.44 -6.21 -18.20
CA GLY A 120 3.23 -7.33 -19.13
C GLY A 120 2.93 -8.66 -18.42
N GLU A 121 3.66 -8.96 -17.34
CA GLU A 121 3.39 -10.15 -16.53
C GLU A 121 2.02 -10.03 -15.83
N LEU A 122 1.68 -8.85 -15.32
CA LEU A 122 0.38 -8.55 -14.70
C LEU A 122 -0.84 -8.83 -15.60
N GLN A 123 -0.69 -8.64 -16.91
CA GLN A 123 -1.73 -8.98 -17.90
C GLN A 123 -1.86 -10.49 -18.11
N SER A 124 -0.78 -11.24 -17.85
CA SER A 124 -0.73 -12.69 -18.01
C SER A 124 -1.18 -13.44 -16.75
N LEU A 125 -1.19 -12.78 -15.60
CA LEU A 125 -1.64 -13.35 -14.33
C LEU A 125 -3.17 -13.32 -14.16
N PRO A 126 -3.78 -14.38 -13.59
CA PRO A 126 -5.18 -14.36 -13.20
C PRO A 126 -5.44 -13.30 -12.13
N ALA A 127 -6.66 -12.75 -12.10
CA ALA A 127 -7.02 -11.66 -11.20
C ALA A 127 -6.95 -12.05 -9.70
N GLU A 128 -7.12 -13.33 -9.39
CA GLU A 128 -7.09 -13.89 -8.03
C GLU A 128 -5.68 -14.34 -7.59
N ASP A 129 -4.64 -14.09 -8.40
CA ASP A 129 -3.28 -14.48 -8.03
C ASP A 129 -2.73 -13.62 -6.87
N PRO A 130 -2.24 -14.24 -5.78
CA PRO A 130 -1.71 -13.50 -4.64
C PRO A 130 -0.46 -12.66 -4.97
N GLY A 131 0.30 -13.02 -6.01
CA GLY A 131 1.46 -12.27 -6.50
C GLY A 131 1.10 -11.03 -7.30
N ARG A 132 -0.15 -10.91 -7.76
CA ARG A 132 -0.63 -9.74 -8.53
C ARG A 132 -0.50 -8.45 -7.75
N GLY A 133 -0.98 -8.43 -6.49
CA GLY A 133 -0.91 -7.25 -5.63
C GLY A 133 0.53 -6.79 -5.39
N LEU A 134 1.46 -7.73 -5.24
CA LEU A 134 2.89 -7.41 -5.09
C LEU A 134 3.46 -6.77 -6.36
N LEU A 135 3.14 -7.31 -7.54
CA LEU A 135 3.61 -6.73 -8.82
C LEU A 135 3.03 -5.32 -9.04
N GLU A 136 1.76 -5.09 -8.66
CA GLU A 136 1.11 -3.78 -8.74
C GLU A 136 1.78 -2.76 -7.81
N GLU A 137 2.07 -3.14 -6.57
CA GLU A 137 2.77 -2.29 -5.61
C GLU A 137 4.17 -1.92 -6.11
N MET A 138 4.93 -2.88 -6.63
CA MET A 138 6.25 -2.63 -7.21
C MET A 138 6.17 -1.65 -8.38
N ALA A 139 5.21 -1.83 -9.30
CA ALA A 139 5.02 -0.94 -10.45
C ALA A 139 4.61 0.48 -10.02
N ALA A 140 3.76 0.60 -8.98
CA ALA A 140 3.37 1.88 -8.41
C ALA A 140 4.56 2.60 -7.77
N LEU A 141 5.40 1.88 -7.01
CA LEU A 141 6.59 2.46 -6.39
C LEU A 141 7.55 2.99 -7.44
N ILE A 142 7.89 2.20 -8.46
CA ILE A 142 8.75 2.63 -9.56
C ILE A 142 8.22 3.90 -10.22
N SER A 143 6.91 3.94 -10.48
CA SER A 143 6.27 5.10 -11.11
C SER A 143 6.42 6.35 -10.24
N SER A 144 6.20 6.23 -8.93
CA SER A 144 6.34 7.34 -8.00
C SER A 144 7.80 7.85 -7.92
N GLU A 145 8.77 6.93 -7.87
CA GLU A 145 10.19 7.27 -7.78
C GLU A 145 10.71 7.92 -9.07
N SER A 146 10.25 7.43 -10.23
CA SER A 146 10.60 8.00 -11.54
C SER A 146 10.04 9.42 -11.70
N VAL A 147 8.80 9.66 -11.24
CA VAL A 147 8.20 11.00 -11.24
C VAL A 147 8.96 11.96 -10.32
N LYS A 148 9.32 11.52 -9.10
CA LYS A 148 10.15 12.33 -8.18
C LYS A 148 11.50 12.66 -8.82
N PHE A 149 12.10 11.71 -9.52
CA PHE A 149 13.37 11.92 -10.20
C PHE A 149 13.27 12.96 -11.32
N HIS A 150 12.27 12.83 -12.20
CA HIS A 150 12.05 13.79 -13.28
C HIS A 150 11.67 15.19 -12.79
N ARG A 151 11.01 15.29 -11.63
CA ARG A 151 10.72 16.57 -10.97
C ARG A 151 11.97 17.22 -10.38
N GLY A 152 13.03 16.44 -10.14
CA GLY A 152 14.24 16.91 -9.48
C GLY A 152 14.12 17.00 -7.96
N ASP A 153 13.26 16.18 -7.34
CA ASP A 153 13.02 16.19 -5.88
C ASP A 153 14.21 15.69 -5.05
N TYR A 154 15.22 15.12 -5.71
CA TYR A 154 16.41 14.52 -5.09
C TYR A 154 17.63 15.47 -5.03
N ILE A 155 17.40 16.78 -5.07
CA ILE A 155 18.43 17.84 -5.02
C ILE A 155 18.24 18.71 -3.78
#